data_AF-A0A812N3A1-F1
#
_entry.id   AF-A0A812N3A1-F1
#
_cell.length_a   1.000
_cell.length_b   1.000
_cell.length_c   1.000
_cell.angle_alpha   90.00
_cell.angle_beta   90.00
_cell.angle_gamma   90.00
#
_symmetry.space_group_name_H-M   'P 1'
#
loop_
_entity.id
_entity.type
_entity.pdbx_description
1 polymer ?
#
loop_
_entity_poly.entity_id
_entity_poly.type
_entity_poly.pdbx_seq_one_letter_code
_entity_poly.pdbx_strand_id
1 'polypeptide(L)'
;MARMVKLLRLSRVTRFIRAVPELIIIVKAMGFAARSVLVFFFVWLVIIYVYAVVLRQATDGSDVGIMLFPSVPDAMNSLLLDGLLADYAPFM
;
A
#
# COMPACT_ATOMS: atom_id res chain seq x y z
N MET A 1 23.42 -4.40 7.34
CA MET A 1 23.75 -5.83 7.10
C MET A 1 23.19 -6.79 8.16
N ALA A 2 23.51 -6.65 9.46
CA ALA A 2 23.08 -7.61 10.49
C ALA A 2 21.55 -7.79 10.67
N ARG A 3 20.72 -6.78 10.33
CA ARG A 3 19.24 -6.90 10.34
C ARG A 3 18.71 -7.89 9.30
N MET A 4 19.31 -7.99 8.11
CA MET A 4 18.89 -8.93 7.06
C MET A 4 19.18 -10.39 7.45
N VAL A 5 20.24 -10.63 8.24
CA VAL A 5 20.54 -11.96 8.78
C VAL A 5 19.50 -12.43 9.79
N LYS A 6 18.83 -11.51 10.51
CA LYS A 6 17.66 -11.86 11.34
C LYS A 6 16.47 -12.31 10.48
N LEU A 7 16.26 -11.72 9.31
CA LEU A 7 15.21 -12.17 8.37
C LEU A 7 15.49 -13.57 7.82
N LEU A 8 16.76 -13.94 7.61
CA LEU A 8 17.14 -15.31 7.26
C LEU A 8 16.77 -16.32 8.35
N ARG A 9 16.62 -15.93 9.62
CA ARG A 9 16.08 -16.85 10.66
C ARG A 9 14.59 -17.12 10.49
N LEU A 10 13.80 -16.19 9.93
CA LEU A 10 12.40 -16.42 9.56
C LEU A 10 12.27 -17.48 8.46
N SER A 11 13.30 -17.71 7.65
CA SER A 11 13.32 -18.82 6.68
C SER A 11 13.24 -20.22 7.34
N ARG A 12 13.62 -20.34 8.62
CA ARG A 12 13.45 -21.59 9.38
C ARG A 12 12.01 -21.81 9.82
N VAL A 13 11.23 -20.75 10.02
CA VAL A 13 9.78 -20.83 10.29
C VAL A 13 9.04 -21.40 9.07
N THR A 14 9.54 -21.14 7.87
CA THR A 14 8.98 -21.72 6.63
C THR A 14 9.11 -23.25 6.58
N ARG A 15 10.05 -23.85 7.32
CA ARG A 15 10.14 -25.31 7.49
C ARG A 15 9.00 -25.86 8.35
N PHE A 16 8.58 -25.13 9.38
CA PHE A 16 7.42 -25.50 10.20
C PHE A 16 6.11 -25.37 9.42
N ILE A 17 5.97 -24.31 8.61
CA ILE A 17 4.82 -24.14 7.69
C ILE A 17 4.71 -25.32 6.72
N ARG A 18 5.84 -25.89 6.29
CA ARG A 18 5.87 -27.07 5.41
C ARG A 18 5.60 -28.40 6.13
N ALA A 19 5.64 -28.44 7.46
CA ALA A 19 5.32 -29.64 8.22
C ALA A 19 3.80 -29.90 8.29
N VAL A 20 2.98 -28.86 8.07
CA VAL A 20 1.53 -28.95 8.04
C VAL A 20 1.04 -28.76 6.59
N PRO A 21 0.51 -29.81 5.94
CA PRO A 21 0.10 -29.73 4.53
C PRO A 21 -1.01 -28.70 4.28
N GLU A 22 -1.90 -28.46 5.25
CA GLU A 22 -2.96 -27.44 5.14
C GLU A 22 -2.39 -26.02 4.98
N LEU A 23 -1.34 -25.67 5.73
CA LEU A 23 -0.72 -24.34 5.62
C LEU A 23 -0.04 -24.13 4.26
N ILE A 24 0.52 -25.18 3.66
CA ILE A 24 1.10 -25.11 2.31
C ILE A 24 0.02 -24.79 1.27
N ILE A 25 -1.18 -25.38 1.41
CA ILE A 25 -2.30 -25.14 0.49
C ILE A 25 -2.74 -23.68 0.57
N ILE A 26 -2.87 -23.13 1.77
CA ILE A 26 -3.24 -21.72 1.98
C ILE A 26 -2.19 -20.79 1.36
N VAL A 27 -0.90 -21.03 1.59
CA VAL A 27 0.18 -20.20 1.02
C VAL A 27 0.21 -20.27 -0.51
N LYS A 28 0.01 -21.47 -1.08
CA LYS A 28 -0.10 -21.63 -2.55
C LYS A 28 -1.32 -20.87 -3.09
N ALA A 29 -2.48 -21.00 -2.45
CA ALA A 29 -3.69 -20.28 -2.83
C ALA A 29 -3.51 -18.76 -2.76
N MET A 30 -2.85 -18.25 -1.71
CA MET A 30 -2.47 -16.83 -1.59
C MET A 30 -1.55 -16.40 -2.75
N GLY A 31 -0.60 -17.24 -3.16
CA GLY A 31 0.25 -16.96 -4.32
C GLY A 31 -0.53 -16.83 -5.63
N PHE A 32 -1.54 -17.69 -5.85
CA PHE A 32 -2.44 -17.57 -7.00
C PHE A 32 -3.31 -16.31 -6.93
N ALA A 33 -3.86 -16.00 -5.74
CA ALA A 33 -4.66 -14.81 -5.52
C ALA A 33 -3.84 -13.52 -5.69
N ALA A 34 -2.55 -13.52 -5.33
CA ALA A 34 -1.68 -12.37 -5.43
C ALA A 34 -1.63 -11.77 -6.84
N ARG A 35 -1.70 -12.60 -7.90
CA ARG A 35 -1.77 -12.11 -9.28
C ARG A 35 -3.00 -11.23 -9.52
N SER A 36 -4.15 -11.64 -8.99
CA SER A 36 -5.39 -10.86 -9.10
C SER A 36 -5.31 -9.58 -8.26
N VAL A 37 -4.84 -9.71 -7.02
CA VAL A 37 -4.68 -8.56 -6.11
C VAL A 37 -3.74 -7.51 -6.70
N LEU A 38 -2.67 -7.90 -7.40
CA LEU A 38 -1.77 -6.97 -8.08
C LEU A 38 -2.47 -6.16 -9.18
N VAL A 39 -3.41 -6.75 -9.93
CA VAL A 39 -4.19 -6.03 -10.94
C VAL A 39 -5.06 -4.98 -10.27
N PHE A 40 -5.77 -5.34 -9.20
CA PHE A 40 -6.57 -4.40 -8.42
C PHE A 40 -5.72 -3.30 -7.80
N PHE A 41 -4.54 -3.63 -7.27
CA PHE A 41 -3.61 -2.67 -6.70
C PHE A 41 -3.13 -1.64 -7.75
N PHE A 42 -2.88 -2.09 -8.99
CA PHE A 42 -2.51 -1.21 -10.09
C PHE A 42 -3.67 -0.29 -10.49
N VAL A 43 -4.88 -0.84 -10.64
CA VAL A 43 -6.09 -0.04 -10.93
C VAL A 43 -6.30 1.02 -9.84
N TRP A 44 -6.11 0.63 -8.59
CA TRP A 44 -6.27 1.52 -7.45
C TRP A 44 -5.24 2.66 -7.45
N LEU A 45 -3.98 2.39 -7.77
CA LEU A 45 -2.96 3.43 -7.96
C LEU A 45 -3.32 4.42 -9.08
N VAL A 46 -3.87 3.93 -10.20
CA VAL A 46 -4.34 4.80 -11.29
C VAL A 46 -5.47 5.71 -10.82
N ILE A 47 -6.42 5.18 -10.07
CA ILE A 47 -7.52 5.97 -9.50
C ILE A 47 -6.96 7.07 -8.59
N ILE A 48 -6.07 6.73 -7.65
CA ILE A 48 -5.45 7.71 -6.75
C ILE A 48 -4.73 8.82 -7.53
N TYR A 49 -3.99 8.46 -8.58
CA TYR A 49 -3.30 9.44 -9.42
C TYR A 49 -4.29 10.40 -10.11
N VAL A 50 -5.37 9.88 -10.71
CA VAL A 50 -6.39 10.72 -11.35
C VAL A 50 -7.02 11.68 -10.34
N TYR A 51 -7.38 11.20 -9.16
CA TYR A 51 -7.96 12.05 -8.11
C TYR A 51 -6.94 13.05 -7.54
N ALA A 52 -5.67 12.68 -7.42
CA ALA A 52 -4.62 13.61 -6.99
C ALA A 52 -4.46 14.78 -7.98
N VAL A 53 -4.49 14.49 -9.28
CA VAL A 53 -4.43 15.50 -10.34
C VAL A 53 -5.68 16.38 -10.36
N VAL A 54 -6.87 15.80 -10.16
CA VAL A 54 -8.12 16.56 -10.07
C VAL A 54 -8.12 17.47 -8.84
N LEU A 55 -7.75 16.96 -7.66
CA LEU A 55 -7.66 17.76 -6.43
C LEU A 55 -6.64 18.88 -6.58
N ARG A 56 -5.48 18.61 -7.19
CA ARG A 56 -4.48 19.65 -7.43
C ARG A 56 -5.00 20.76 -8.32
N GLN A 57 -5.73 20.42 -9.38
CA GLN A 57 -6.34 21.42 -10.28
C GLN A 57 -7.53 22.14 -9.62
N ALA A 58 -8.34 21.44 -8.84
CA ALA A 58 -9.51 22.01 -8.17
C ALA A 58 -9.15 22.94 -7.00
N THR A 59 -8.00 22.69 -6.35
CA THR A 59 -7.49 23.50 -5.24
C THR A 59 -6.39 24.47 -5.69
N ASP A 60 -6.15 24.59 -6.99
CA ASP A 60 -5.14 25.50 -7.54
C ASP A 60 -5.50 26.96 -7.23
N GLY A 61 -4.56 27.67 -6.61
CA GLY A 61 -4.77 29.04 -6.13
C GLY A 61 -5.52 29.20 -4.80
N SER A 62 -5.87 28.11 -4.12
CA SER A 62 -6.41 28.15 -2.74
C SER A 62 -5.31 27.94 -1.69
N ASP A 63 -5.41 28.60 -0.53
CA ASP A 63 -4.47 28.40 0.58
C ASP A 63 -4.42 26.93 1.04
N VAL A 64 -5.56 26.24 0.95
CA VAL A 64 -5.69 24.80 1.27
C VAL A 64 -4.91 23.95 0.28
N GLY A 65 -4.95 24.27 -1.02
CA GLY A 65 -4.18 23.56 -2.04
C GLY A 65 -2.66 23.75 -1.89
N ILE A 66 -2.22 24.86 -1.32
CA ILE A 66 -0.80 25.12 -1.05
C ILE A 66 -0.33 24.37 0.21
N MET A 67 -1.15 24.31 1.25
CA MET A 67 -0.78 23.65 2.51
C MET A 67 -0.95 22.12 2.47
N LEU A 68 -2.03 21.61 1.87
CA LEU A 68 -2.36 20.17 1.88
C LEU A 68 -1.94 19.44 0.61
N PHE A 69 -1.96 20.12 -0.55
CA PHE A 69 -1.75 19.47 -1.85
C PHE A 69 -0.70 20.19 -2.73
N PRO A 70 0.51 20.50 -2.21
CA PRO A 70 1.50 21.28 -2.95
C PRO A 70 2.02 20.57 -4.20
N SER A 71 2.05 19.23 -4.20
CA SER A 71 2.48 18.42 -5.32
C SER A 71 1.56 17.20 -5.54
N VAL A 72 1.57 16.64 -6.75
CA VAL A 72 0.78 15.43 -7.08
C VAL A 72 1.16 14.24 -6.16
N PRO A 73 2.45 13.96 -5.89
CA PRO A 73 2.84 12.94 -4.91
C PRO A 73 2.29 13.17 -3.50
N ASP A 74 2.25 14.43 -3.03
CA ASP A 74 1.72 14.76 -1.71
C ASP A 74 0.20 14.54 -1.65
N ALA A 75 -0.51 14.95 -2.71
CA ALA A 75 -1.95 14.68 -2.83
C ALA A 75 -2.27 13.18 -2.92
N MET A 76 -1.43 12.39 -3.60
CA MET A 76 -1.55 10.93 -3.58
C MET A 76 -1.35 10.36 -2.16
N ASN A 77 -0.42 10.92 -1.38
CA ASN A 77 -0.16 10.48 -0.01
C ASN A 77 -1.34 10.82 0.91
N SER A 78 -1.90 12.02 0.83
CA SER A 78 -3.11 12.39 1.58
C SER A 78 -4.32 11.54 1.17
N LEU A 79 -4.51 11.26 -0.12
CA LEU A 79 -5.58 10.34 -0.57
C LEU A 79 -5.39 8.91 -0.06
N LEU A 80 -4.15 8.45 0.07
CA LEU A 80 -3.82 7.14 0.61
C LEU A 80 -4.00 7.06 2.12
N LEU A 81 -3.43 8.00 2.86
CA LEU A 81 -3.43 8.01 4.32
C LEU A 81 -4.75 8.53 4.86
N ASP A 82 -5.19 9.71 4.45
CA ASP A 82 -6.41 10.34 5.01
C ASP A 82 -7.68 9.81 4.34
N GLY A 83 -7.59 9.34 3.08
CA GLY A 83 -8.73 8.79 2.35
C GLY A 83 -8.97 7.31 2.59
N LEU A 84 -7.93 6.48 2.42
CA LEU A 84 -8.08 5.02 2.45
C LEU A 84 -7.65 4.38 3.78
N LEU A 85 -6.66 4.95 4.43
CA LEU A 85 -6.10 4.46 5.69
C LEU A 85 -6.34 5.45 6.82
N ALA A 86 -7.48 6.14 6.82
CA ALA A 86 -7.78 7.25 7.73
C ALA A 86 -7.58 6.88 9.20
N ASP A 87 -7.87 5.63 9.57
CA ASP A 87 -7.67 5.08 10.92
C ASP A 87 -6.20 4.95 11.34
N TYR A 88 -5.27 4.96 10.38
CA TYR A 88 -3.82 4.86 10.58
C TYR A 88 -3.08 6.16 10.25
N ALA A 89 -3.78 7.18 9.78
CA ALA A 89 -3.20 8.49 9.58
C ALA A 89 -2.90 9.13 10.95
N PRO A 90 -1.71 9.72 11.17
CA PRO A 90 -1.52 10.59 12.31
C PRO A 90 -2.47 11.77 12.14
N PHE A 91 -3.57 11.76 12.90
CA PHE A 91 -4.58 12.81 12.92
C PHE A 91 -3.93 14.20 12.80
N MET A 92 -4.27 14.91 11.72
CA MET A 92 -4.08 16.37 11.63
C MET A 92 -5.37 17.06 12.09
#